data_AF-A0A1J7INZ5-F1
#
_entry.id   AF-A0A1J7INZ5-F1
#
_cell.length_a   1.000
_cell.length_b   1.000
_cell.length_c   1.000
_cell.angle_alpha   90.00
_cell.angle_beta   90.00
_cell.angle_gamma   90.00
#
_symmetry.space_group_name_H-M   'P 1'
#
loop_
_entity.id
_entity.type
_entity.pdbx_description
1 polymer ?
#
loop_
_entity_poly.entity_id
_entity_poly.type
_entity_poly.pdbx_seq_one_letter_code
_entity_poly.pdbx_strand_id
1 'polypeptide(L)'
;MNSPLQLASLTEGLTPKVRSRLDEVANLMLEIYQTLARMRYLDPSWIQPGPHDLSPSILSLYSTLKLDPKIIYLYSVLPYIDPAVSPDLDFFQGSSFADFRQEHDVIQARDPMYEDPQEEKEKMRPWMTPLSMLGNHRSVIIYDAKTHDVGIIDQESGASSDRYTHQGAVFSTSREDGTTRYFRMCEDNTEEECGVEDWERQLHGEGIDSDEGSEDSGEDGEDENMTEDGEDNDDDNEDDEEDEDSEDDEEDENYWDEMDARPAPDVLRDIARWYRQLIRVPGGGDHSYGEWLEEITKPLYIKHGWPSADFDGDAFLVDQARASAMECVKDDFARPAQEVRTLEYYVEGDEQKEPKAKEERQKKLTAAKNVDEEWAVHWEEWREELRIRNFREQLRAAKLALPAGDPTPEALAIAELRQLESEVAYHQEDARRLPVLERAYAACLADVERLYPSSDRGVSNHERFLRDRAGFQTTRINSGEREADEIRAWVAGVPEGATTTRKLAEGKLAELAKDISSWSEARRHCLAGLENLKQ
;
A
#
# COMPACT_ATOMS: atom_id res chain seq x y z
N MET A 1 -46.55 14.87 5.19
CA MET A 1 -45.48 14.48 6.14
C MET A 1 -45.40 12.98 6.06
N ASN A 2 -44.43 12.44 5.33
CA ASN A 2 -44.21 11.00 5.32
C ASN A 2 -43.72 10.58 6.70
N SER A 3 -44.25 9.49 7.25
CA SER A 3 -43.74 8.91 8.49
C SER A 3 -42.23 8.66 8.35
N PRO A 4 -41.42 8.90 9.40
CA PRO A 4 -40.00 8.61 9.34
C PRO A 4 -39.79 7.13 8.98
N LEU A 5 -38.92 6.87 8.01
CA LEU A 5 -38.57 5.51 7.60
C LEU A 5 -38.01 4.75 8.80
N GLN A 6 -38.44 3.50 8.97
CA GLN A 6 -37.99 2.61 10.04
C GLN A 6 -37.25 1.43 9.43
N LEU A 7 -36.20 0.95 10.11
CA LEU A 7 -35.43 -0.24 9.68
C LEU A 7 -36.34 -1.46 9.49
N ALA A 8 -37.33 -1.63 10.36
CA ALA A 8 -38.29 -2.73 10.29
C ALA A 8 -39.09 -2.75 8.97
N SER A 9 -39.46 -1.58 8.42
CA SER A 9 -40.17 -1.51 7.14
C SER A 9 -39.27 -1.78 5.94
N LEU A 10 -37.99 -1.41 6.00
CA LEU A 10 -37.04 -1.62 4.91
C LEU A 10 -36.51 -3.05 4.83
N THR A 11 -36.63 -3.80 5.92
CA THR A 11 -36.19 -5.20 6.04
C THR A 11 -37.36 -6.18 6.15
N GLU A 12 -38.58 -5.68 5.88
CA GLU A 12 -39.79 -6.47 5.85
C GLU A 12 -39.71 -7.48 4.68
N GLY A 13 -40.05 -8.75 4.95
CA GLY A 13 -39.98 -9.82 3.96
C GLY A 13 -38.70 -10.68 3.99
N LEU A 14 -37.68 -10.32 4.78
CA LEU A 14 -36.54 -11.20 4.99
C LEU A 14 -36.94 -12.45 5.80
N THR A 15 -36.75 -13.63 5.20
CA THR A 15 -37.01 -14.90 5.88
C THR A 15 -35.98 -15.17 6.99
N PRO A 16 -36.31 -15.99 8.01
CA PRO A 16 -35.35 -16.36 9.06
C PRO A 16 -34.06 -16.99 8.52
N LYS A 17 -34.16 -17.77 7.44
CA LYS A 17 -32.99 -18.39 6.78
C LYS A 17 -32.04 -17.34 6.19
N VAL A 18 -32.58 -16.32 5.54
CA VAL A 18 -31.78 -15.22 4.98
C VAL A 18 -31.14 -14.40 6.10
N ARG A 19 -31.90 -14.07 7.17
CA ARG A 19 -31.34 -13.37 8.34
C ARG A 19 -30.19 -14.16 8.97
N SER A 20 -30.37 -15.46 9.18
CA SER A 20 -29.34 -16.34 9.73
C SER A 20 -28.05 -16.34 8.91
N ARG A 21 -28.12 -16.28 7.58
CA ARG A 21 -26.95 -16.18 6.70
C ARG A 21 -26.23 -14.84 6.85
N LEU A 22 -26.99 -13.74 6.93
CA LEU A 22 -26.42 -12.41 7.12
C LEU A 22 -25.83 -12.23 8.52
N ASP A 23 -26.47 -12.83 9.54
CA ASP A 23 -25.94 -12.89 10.90
C ASP A 23 -24.63 -13.72 10.95
N GLU A 24 -24.52 -14.80 10.16
CA GLU A 24 -23.28 -15.58 10.04
C GLU A 24 -22.13 -14.73 9.48
N VAL A 25 -22.36 -13.97 8.40
CA VAL A 25 -21.38 -13.03 7.84
C VAL A 25 -20.93 -11.99 8.88
N ALA A 26 -21.88 -11.37 9.59
CA ALA A 26 -21.57 -10.38 10.62
C ALA A 26 -20.78 -10.99 11.79
N ASN A 27 -21.10 -12.21 12.22
CA ASN A 27 -20.38 -12.91 13.27
C ASN A 27 -18.95 -13.28 12.84
N LEU A 28 -18.74 -13.67 11.58
CA LEU A 28 -17.40 -13.98 11.05
C LEU A 28 -16.55 -12.72 10.89
N MET A 29 -17.13 -11.61 10.43
CA MET A 29 -16.45 -10.30 10.45
C MET A 29 -16.05 -9.91 11.88
N LEU A 30 -16.93 -10.15 12.87
CA LEU A 30 -16.64 -9.87 14.28
C LEU A 30 -15.49 -10.76 14.80
N GLU A 31 -15.45 -12.03 14.39
CA GLU A 31 -14.36 -12.94 14.71
C GLU A 31 -13.02 -12.46 14.14
N ILE A 32 -13.00 -11.91 12.92
CA ILE A 32 -11.80 -11.30 12.34
C ILE A 32 -11.36 -10.12 13.20
N TYR A 33 -12.25 -9.18 13.52
CA TYR A 33 -11.90 -8.00 14.33
C TYR A 33 -11.43 -8.39 15.74
N GLN A 34 -12.06 -9.36 16.37
CA GLN A 34 -11.63 -9.89 17.67
C GLN A 34 -10.26 -10.59 17.57
N THR A 35 -9.97 -11.26 16.46
CA THR A 35 -8.65 -11.84 16.20
C THR A 35 -7.59 -10.74 16.09
N LEU A 36 -7.86 -9.67 15.34
CA LEU A 36 -7.01 -8.49 15.25
C LEU A 36 -6.80 -7.79 16.61
N ALA A 37 -7.84 -7.72 17.43
CA ALA A 37 -7.72 -7.17 18.78
C ALA A 37 -6.85 -8.03 19.70
N ARG A 38 -6.96 -9.36 19.61
CA ARG A 38 -6.06 -10.29 20.31
C ARG A 38 -4.61 -10.15 19.85
N MET A 39 -4.39 -9.84 18.56
CA MET A 39 -3.07 -9.55 18.00
C MET A 39 -2.51 -8.19 18.44
N ARG A 40 -3.26 -7.40 19.22
CA ARG A 40 -2.92 -6.00 19.60
C ARG A 40 -2.90 -5.01 18.43
N TYR A 41 -3.48 -5.38 17.29
CA TYR A 41 -3.66 -4.47 16.17
C TYR A 41 -4.83 -3.51 16.40
N LEU A 42 -5.94 -4.03 16.95
CA LEU A 42 -7.08 -3.23 17.38
C LEU A 42 -7.15 -3.15 18.91
N ASP A 43 -7.56 -2.01 19.44
CA ASP A 43 -8.06 -1.98 20.81
C ASP A 43 -9.46 -2.64 20.85
N PRO A 44 -9.70 -3.62 21.73
CA PRO A 44 -11.02 -4.22 21.88
C PRO A 44 -12.14 -3.21 22.11
N SER A 45 -11.85 -2.05 22.72
CA SER A 45 -12.85 -1.02 22.99
C SER A 45 -13.29 -0.25 21.73
N TRP A 46 -12.57 -0.37 20.61
CA TRP A 46 -12.94 0.28 19.35
C TRP A 46 -13.98 -0.53 18.59
N ILE A 47 -14.11 -1.83 18.89
CA ILE A 47 -15.05 -2.73 18.21
C ILE A 47 -16.45 -2.47 18.74
N GLN A 48 -17.34 -2.05 17.84
CA GLN A 48 -18.75 -1.82 18.11
C GLN A 48 -19.56 -2.97 17.48
N PRO A 49 -19.93 -4.00 18.26
CA PRO A 49 -20.74 -5.10 17.75
C PRO A 49 -22.16 -4.63 17.46
N GLY A 50 -22.80 -5.21 16.44
CA GLY A 50 -24.22 -4.98 16.17
C GLY A 50 -25.16 -5.63 17.20
N PRO A 51 -26.48 -5.41 17.08
CA PRO A 51 -27.12 -4.56 16.07
C PRO A 51 -27.01 -3.06 16.38
N HIS A 52 -27.10 -2.23 15.35
CA HIS A 52 -26.99 -0.78 15.41
C HIS A 52 -28.31 -0.06 15.10
N ASP A 53 -28.54 1.05 15.80
CA ASP A 53 -29.65 1.95 15.48
C ASP A 53 -29.24 2.89 14.33
N LEU A 54 -29.84 2.69 13.15
CA LEU A 54 -29.57 3.48 11.97
C LEU A 54 -30.39 4.78 11.96
N SER A 55 -29.72 5.90 11.67
CA SER A 55 -30.37 7.21 11.67
C SER A 55 -31.38 7.35 10.51
N PRO A 56 -32.43 8.16 10.65
CA PRO A 56 -33.41 8.36 9.58
C PRO A 56 -32.82 8.91 8.27
N SER A 57 -31.74 9.70 8.35
CA SER A 57 -31.04 10.22 7.16
C SER A 57 -30.34 9.10 6.39
N ILE A 58 -29.65 8.20 7.10
CA ILE A 58 -28.99 7.04 6.51
C ILE A 58 -30.02 6.07 5.90
N LEU A 59 -31.12 5.80 6.60
CA LEU A 59 -32.20 4.96 6.05
C LEU A 59 -32.83 5.58 4.79
N SER A 60 -32.94 6.92 4.73
CA SER A 60 -33.39 7.62 3.52
C SER A 60 -32.39 7.47 2.38
N LEU A 61 -31.09 7.54 2.67
CA LEU A 61 -30.04 7.33 1.67
C LEU A 61 -30.11 5.90 1.09
N TYR A 62 -30.26 4.88 1.94
CA TYR A 62 -30.41 3.49 1.49
C TYR A 62 -31.59 3.32 0.53
N SER A 63 -32.72 3.97 0.84
CA SER A 63 -33.89 3.96 -0.04
C SER A 63 -33.64 4.69 -1.36
N THR A 64 -32.91 5.81 -1.34
CA THR A 64 -32.56 6.56 -2.56
C THR A 64 -31.63 5.74 -3.46
N LEU A 65 -30.66 5.05 -2.88
CA LEU A 65 -29.73 4.15 -3.58
C LEU A 65 -30.35 2.79 -3.92
N LYS A 66 -31.62 2.56 -3.54
CA LYS A 66 -32.38 1.33 -3.79
C LYS A 66 -31.66 0.07 -3.30
N LEU A 67 -30.97 0.14 -2.17
CA LEU A 67 -30.29 -1.02 -1.59
C LEU A 67 -31.26 -2.17 -1.31
N ASP A 68 -30.83 -3.40 -1.56
CA ASP A 68 -31.63 -4.59 -1.26
C ASP A 68 -31.88 -4.69 0.26
N PRO A 69 -33.07 -5.12 0.71
CA PRO A 69 -33.37 -5.35 2.12
C PRO A 69 -32.33 -6.21 2.85
N LYS A 70 -31.67 -7.16 2.16
CA LYS A 70 -30.59 -7.99 2.71
C LYS A 70 -29.37 -7.13 3.10
N ILE A 71 -28.96 -6.21 2.24
CA ILE A 71 -27.83 -5.31 2.49
C ILE A 71 -28.17 -4.33 3.62
N ILE A 72 -29.38 -3.77 3.61
CA ILE A 72 -29.85 -2.88 4.69
C ILE A 72 -29.83 -3.61 6.05
N TYR A 73 -30.30 -4.86 6.08
CA TYR A 73 -30.24 -5.67 7.31
C TYR A 73 -28.79 -5.95 7.71
N LEU A 74 -27.93 -6.35 6.77
CA LEU A 74 -26.52 -6.63 7.03
C LEU A 74 -25.81 -5.42 7.65
N TYR A 75 -25.99 -4.22 7.09
CA TYR A 75 -25.45 -2.97 7.64
C TYR A 75 -25.91 -2.69 9.08
N SER A 76 -27.08 -3.18 9.48
CA SER A 76 -27.54 -3.03 10.85
C SER A 76 -26.88 -4.00 11.83
N VAL A 77 -26.32 -5.13 11.37
CA VAL A 77 -25.74 -6.17 12.26
C VAL A 77 -24.22 -6.29 12.16
N LEU A 78 -23.59 -5.74 11.13
CA LEU A 78 -22.13 -5.76 10.98
C LEU A 78 -21.41 -5.12 12.20
N PRO A 79 -20.23 -5.64 12.58
CA PRO A 79 -19.37 -4.96 13.53
C PRO A 79 -18.69 -3.76 12.86
N TYR A 80 -18.51 -2.67 13.59
CA TYR A 80 -17.82 -1.46 13.13
C TYR A 80 -16.66 -1.09 14.05
N ILE A 81 -15.72 -0.31 13.54
CA ILE A 81 -14.64 0.30 14.32
C ILE A 81 -14.99 1.76 14.57
N ASP A 82 -14.77 2.26 15.79
CA ASP A 82 -15.02 3.66 16.12
C ASP A 82 -14.11 4.61 15.30
N PRO A 83 -14.67 5.40 14.36
CA PRO A 83 -13.88 6.24 13.45
C PRO A 83 -13.23 7.43 14.17
N ALA A 84 -13.74 7.83 15.35
CA ALA A 84 -13.17 8.94 16.13
C ALA A 84 -11.76 8.62 16.65
N VAL A 85 -11.33 7.38 16.49
CA VAL A 85 -10.24 6.81 17.26
C VAL A 85 -9.04 6.42 16.41
N SER A 86 -9.27 6.06 15.15
CA SER A 86 -8.22 5.81 14.17
C SER A 86 -8.80 5.85 12.74
N PRO A 87 -9.01 7.05 12.16
CA PRO A 87 -9.61 7.18 10.83
C PRO A 87 -8.74 6.54 9.74
N ASP A 88 -7.44 6.43 9.98
CA ASP A 88 -6.44 6.00 9.00
C ASP A 88 -5.87 4.62 9.35
N LEU A 89 -6.62 3.70 9.96
CA LEU A 89 -6.10 2.35 10.19
C LEU A 89 -6.41 1.46 8.99
N ASP A 90 -5.38 0.87 8.39
CA ASP A 90 -5.60 -0.13 7.36
C ASP A 90 -6.21 -1.40 7.95
N PHE A 91 -6.92 -2.15 7.13
CA PHE A 91 -7.52 -3.43 7.44
C PHE A 91 -6.84 -4.52 6.62
N PHE A 92 -7.59 -5.27 5.83
CA PHE A 92 -7.13 -6.45 5.13
C PHE A 92 -6.44 -6.06 3.82
N GLN A 93 -5.18 -6.47 3.65
CA GLN A 93 -4.36 -6.16 2.47
C GLN A 93 -4.26 -4.65 2.15
N GLY A 94 -4.37 -3.77 3.15
CA GLY A 94 -4.32 -2.32 2.95
C GLY A 94 -5.65 -1.66 2.53
N SER A 95 -6.76 -2.39 2.57
CA SER A 95 -8.11 -1.80 2.62
C SER A 95 -8.31 -0.95 3.88
N SER A 96 -9.43 -0.24 3.99
CA SER A 96 -9.86 0.43 5.22
C SER A 96 -11.11 -0.24 5.82
N PHE A 97 -11.38 0.04 7.10
CA PHE A 97 -12.59 -0.44 7.76
C PHE A 97 -13.82 0.31 7.22
N ALA A 98 -14.88 -0.42 6.89
CA ALA A 98 -16.15 0.17 6.47
C ALA A 98 -17.04 0.53 7.66
N ASP A 99 -17.69 1.70 7.63
CA ASP A 99 -18.77 2.09 8.56
C ASP A 99 -19.99 2.62 7.80
N PHE A 100 -20.92 1.72 7.47
CA PHE A 100 -22.13 2.06 6.71
C PHE A 100 -23.18 2.86 7.50
N ARG A 101 -22.88 3.24 8.74
CA ARG A 101 -23.65 4.25 9.48
C ARG A 101 -23.26 5.66 9.07
N GLN A 102 -22.18 5.82 8.30
CA GLN A 102 -21.71 7.07 7.70
C GLN A 102 -22.18 7.18 6.24
N GLU A 103 -22.59 8.36 5.83
CA GLU A 103 -23.08 8.62 4.46
C GLU A 103 -21.99 8.42 3.40
N HIS A 104 -20.76 8.84 3.70
CA HIS A 104 -19.61 8.72 2.80
C HIS A 104 -19.37 7.26 2.37
N ASP A 105 -19.26 6.35 3.34
CA ASP A 105 -18.94 4.94 3.07
C ASP A 105 -20.06 4.24 2.31
N VAL A 106 -21.32 4.63 2.54
CA VAL A 106 -22.48 4.09 1.82
C VAL A 106 -22.46 4.51 0.35
N ILE A 107 -22.05 5.74 0.06
CA ILE A 107 -21.92 6.25 -1.31
C ILE A 107 -20.75 5.57 -2.00
N GLN A 108 -19.57 5.57 -1.37
CA GLN A 108 -18.36 4.93 -1.91
C GLN A 108 -18.58 3.43 -2.12
N ALA A 109 -19.35 2.74 -1.27
CA ALA A 109 -19.64 1.32 -1.43
C ALA A 109 -20.39 0.96 -2.72
N ARG A 110 -20.97 1.93 -3.44
CA ARG A 110 -21.62 1.71 -4.75
C ARG A 110 -20.66 1.76 -5.93
N ASP A 111 -19.47 2.28 -5.68
CA ASP A 111 -18.35 2.36 -6.61
C ASP A 111 -17.07 2.17 -5.79
N PRO A 112 -16.82 0.94 -5.32
CA PRO A 112 -15.71 0.70 -4.40
C PRO A 112 -14.34 0.88 -5.06
N MET A 113 -14.26 0.90 -6.40
CA MET A 113 -13.00 0.99 -7.15
C MET A 113 -12.72 2.39 -7.73
N TYR A 114 -13.60 3.37 -7.48
CA TYR A 114 -13.52 4.72 -8.05
C TYR A 114 -13.42 4.72 -9.58
N GLU A 115 -14.20 3.86 -10.22
CA GLU A 115 -14.23 3.78 -11.67
C GLU A 115 -14.96 5.00 -12.28
N ASP A 116 -14.84 5.23 -13.60
CA ASP A 116 -15.37 6.47 -14.19
C ASP A 116 -16.90 6.51 -14.00
N PRO A 117 -17.46 7.56 -13.34
CA PRO A 117 -18.89 7.65 -13.06
C PRO A 117 -19.78 7.67 -14.31
N GLN A 118 -19.21 7.78 -15.51
CA GLN A 118 -19.92 7.68 -16.78
C GLN A 118 -20.25 6.25 -17.20
N GLU A 119 -19.59 5.24 -16.62
CA GLU A 119 -19.78 3.82 -16.99
C GLU A 119 -20.80 3.15 -16.06
N GLU A 120 -22.08 3.18 -16.44
CA GLU A 120 -23.14 2.56 -15.61
C GLU A 120 -22.98 1.05 -15.43
N LYS A 121 -22.27 0.37 -16.36
CA LYS A 121 -21.98 -1.06 -16.32
C LYS A 121 -21.09 -1.48 -15.14
N GLU A 122 -20.37 -0.52 -14.54
CA GLU A 122 -19.42 -0.74 -13.45
C GLU A 122 -20.02 -0.49 -12.05
N LYS A 123 -21.27 -0.01 -11.98
CA LYS A 123 -21.93 0.21 -10.68
C LYS A 123 -22.23 -1.11 -9.98
N MET A 124 -21.90 -1.19 -8.69
CA MET A 124 -22.18 -2.39 -7.90
C MET A 124 -23.68 -2.65 -7.76
N ARG A 125 -24.07 -3.92 -7.92
CA ARG A 125 -25.47 -4.35 -7.82
C ARG A 125 -26.07 -4.03 -6.43
N PRO A 126 -27.38 -3.72 -6.32
CA PRO A 126 -27.99 -3.34 -5.04
C PRO A 126 -27.99 -4.42 -3.94
N TRP A 127 -27.79 -5.69 -4.31
CA TRP A 127 -27.68 -6.83 -3.39
C TRP A 127 -26.23 -7.23 -3.06
N MET A 128 -25.25 -6.49 -3.56
CA MET A 128 -23.83 -6.66 -3.25
C MET A 128 -23.33 -5.48 -2.40
N THR A 129 -22.34 -5.71 -1.54
CA THR A 129 -21.68 -4.65 -0.78
C THR A 129 -20.24 -5.01 -0.42
N PRO A 130 -19.30 -4.04 -0.38
CA PRO A 130 -18.02 -4.25 0.28
C PRO A 130 -18.18 -4.55 1.78
N LEU A 131 -17.32 -5.42 2.31
CA LEU A 131 -17.10 -5.64 3.74
C LEU A 131 -15.86 -4.88 4.27
N SER A 132 -15.07 -4.30 3.36
CA SER A 132 -13.94 -3.40 3.63
C SER A 132 -13.97 -2.27 2.60
N MET A 133 -13.56 -1.06 2.94
CA MET A 133 -13.49 0.04 1.97
C MET A 133 -12.16 0.03 1.23
N LEU A 134 -12.13 0.59 0.02
CA LEU A 134 -10.87 0.75 -0.70
C LEU A 134 -9.98 1.75 0.05
N GLY A 135 -8.78 1.29 0.41
CA GLY A 135 -7.71 2.11 0.98
C GLY A 135 -6.86 2.73 -0.13
N ASN A 136 -5.55 2.87 0.08
CA ASN A 136 -4.65 3.39 -0.96
C ASN A 136 -4.24 2.28 -1.95
N HIS A 137 -5.09 2.02 -2.95
CA HIS A 137 -4.79 1.15 -4.09
C HIS A 137 -4.56 -0.33 -3.76
N ARG A 138 -5.58 -0.98 -3.18
CA ARG A 138 -5.46 -2.33 -2.61
C ARG A 138 -6.73 -3.17 -2.79
N SER A 139 -6.76 -4.32 -2.14
CA SER A 139 -7.84 -5.29 -2.25
C SER A 139 -9.08 -4.90 -1.46
N VAL A 140 -10.26 -5.23 -1.97
CA VAL A 140 -11.58 -4.99 -1.36
C VAL A 140 -12.30 -6.31 -1.20
N ILE A 141 -12.80 -6.59 0.00
CA ILE A 141 -13.65 -7.76 0.27
C ILE A 141 -15.08 -7.38 -0.13
N ILE A 142 -15.71 -8.12 -1.04
CA ILE A 142 -17.04 -7.83 -1.58
C ILE A 142 -17.94 -9.02 -1.31
N TYR A 143 -19.13 -8.76 -0.77
CA TYR A 143 -20.13 -9.75 -0.43
C TYR A 143 -21.33 -9.67 -1.37
N ASP A 144 -21.70 -10.81 -1.95
CA ASP A 144 -22.94 -10.98 -2.71
C ASP A 144 -24.02 -11.66 -1.83
N ALA A 145 -25.08 -10.92 -1.49
CA ALA A 145 -26.18 -11.46 -0.69
C ALA A 145 -27.16 -12.38 -1.45
N LYS A 146 -27.08 -12.43 -2.79
CA LYS A 146 -27.89 -13.28 -3.66
C LYS A 146 -27.32 -14.70 -3.68
N THR A 147 -26.04 -14.85 -3.94
CA THR A 147 -25.37 -16.17 -3.98
C THR A 147 -24.83 -16.59 -2.61
N HIS A 148 -24.62 -15.63 -1.69
CA HIS A 148 -23.98 -15.82 -0.39
C HIS A 148 -22.48 -16.11 -0.49
N ASP A 149 -21.82 -15.43 -1.43
CA ASP A 149 -20.40 -15.56 -1.71
C ASP A 149 -19.65 -14.27 -1.39
N VAL A 150 -18.33 -14.39 -1.23
CA VAL A 150 -17.39 -13.29 -1.08
C VAL A 150 -16.31 -13.42 -2.15
N GLY A 151 -16.01 -12.31 -2.82
CA GLY A 151 -14.79 -12.15 -3.60
C GLY A 151 -13.86 -11.13 -2.93
N ILE A 152 -12.56 -11.25 -3.20
CA ILE A 152 -11.56 -10.28 -2.74
C ILE A 152 -10.88 -9.73 -3.99
N ILE A 153 -11.25 -8.53 -4.43
CA ILE A 153 -10.75 -7.96 -5.69
C ILE A 153 -9.66 -6.95 -5.42
N ASP A 154 -8.54 -7.07 -6.11
CA ASP A 154 -7.43 -6.11 -6.06
C ASP A 154 -7.57 -5.02 -7.14
N GLN A 155 -7.53 -3.75 -6.71
CA GLN A 155 -7.76 -2.62 -7.62
C GLN A 155 -6.68 -2.50 -8.71
N GLU A 156 -5.42 -2.83 -8.41
CA GLU A 156 -4.33 -2.64 -9.38
C GLU A 156 -4.35 -3.70 -10.48
N SER A 157 -4.67 -4.95 -10.11
CA SER A 157 -4.70 -6.07 -11.06
C SER A 157 -6.07 -6.29 -11.70
N GLY A 158 -7.16 -5.81 -11.09
CA GLY A 158 -8.53 -6.16 -11.47
C GLY A 158 -8.88 -7.63 -11.20
N ALA A 159 -8.00 -8.39 -10.55
CA ALA A 159 -8.14 -9.83 -10.34
C ALA A 159 -8.47 -10.17 -8.88
N SER A 160 -8.87 -11.43 -8.67
CA SER A 160 -9.01 -11.97 -7.31
C SER A 160 -7.66 -12.00 -6.60
N SER A 161 -7.63 -11.48 -5.38
CA SER A 161 -6.50 -11.53 -4.43
C SER A 161 -6.74 -12.52 -3.29
N ASP A 162 -7.86 -13.24 -3.34
CA ASP A 162 -8.11 -14.38 -2.47
C ASP A 162 -7.18 -15.54 -2.86
N ARG A 163 -6.44 -16.03 -1.86
CA ARG A 163 -5.44 -17.10 -2.02
C ARG A 163 -6.05 -18.40 -2.55
N TYR A 164 -7.31 -18.68 -2.21
CA TYR A 164 -7.91 -19.97 -2.52
C TYR A 164 -8.91 -19.95 -3.67
N THR A 165 -9.12 -18.81 -4.33
CA THR A 165 -10.01 -18.71 -5.51
C THR A 165 -9.69 -19.76 -6.55
N HIS A 166 -8.39 -19.97 -6.80
CA HIS A 166 -7.91 -20.91 -7.79
C HIS A 166 -7.29 -22.16 -7.16
N GLN A 167 -7.51 -22.43 -5.87
CA GLN A 167 -6.91 -23.61 -5.24
C GLN A 167 -7.39 -24.89 -5.95
N GLY A 168 -6.43 -25.71 -6.39
CA GLY A 168 -6.72 -26.92 -7.15
C GLY A 168 -7.08 -26.67 -8.61
N ALA A 169 -7.27 -25.42 -9.03
CA ALA A 169 -7.47 -25.07 -10.43
C ALA A 169 -6.20 -25.38 -11.23
N VAL A 170 -6.43 -25.91 -12.42
CA VAL A 170 -5.44 -26.34 -13.38
C VAL A 170 -5.45 -25.36 -14.54
N PHE A 171 -4.29 -24.76 -14.77
CA PHE A 171 -4.04 -23.81 -15.84
C PHE A 171 -3.17 -24.44 -16.90
N SER A 172 -3.33 -24.02 -18.16
CA SER A 172 -2.46 -24.43 -19.26
C SER A 172 -1.70 -23.23 -19.82
N THR A 173 -0.38 -23.34 -20.02
CA THR A 173 0.41 -22.35 -20.76
C THR A 173 1.00 -22.97 -22.02
N SER A 174 0.86 -22.27 -23.15
CA SER A 174 1.45 -22.69 -24.43
C SER A 174 2.77 -21.97 -24.66
N ARG A 175 3.85 -22.73 -24.87
CA ARG A 175 5.18 -22.17 -25.18
C ARG A 175 5.36 -21.93 -26.68
N GLU A 176 6.37 -21.11 -27.01
CA GLU A 176 6.77 -20.81 -28.39
C GLU A 176 7.17 -22.06 -29.20
N ASP A 177 7.60 -23.14 -28.53
CA ASP A 177 7.93 -24.43 -29.16
C ASP A 177 6.70 -25.32 -29.44
N GLY A 178 5.49 -24.83 -29.14
CA GLY A 178 4.23 -25.54 -29.30
C GLY A 178 3.92 -26.53 -28.19
N THR A 179 4.73 -26.62 -27.14
CA THR A 179 4.43 -27.47 -25.97
C THR A 179 3.47 -26.75 -25.01
N THR A 180 2.43 -27.45 -24.58
CA THR A 180 1.53 -27.00 -23.51
C THR A 180 1.96 -27.62 -22.20
N ARG A 181 2.10 -26.80 -21.15
CA ARG A 181 2.30 -27.28 -19.77
C ARG A 181 1.07 -26.99 -18.94
N TYR A 182 0.74 -27.92 -18.05
CA TYR A 182 -0.38 -27.80 -17.14
C TYR A 182 0.16 -27.60 -15.73
N PHE A 183 -0.47 -26.71 -14.97
CA PHE A 183 -0.09 -26.38 -13.60
C PHE A 183 -1.31 -26.38 -12.72
N ARG A 184 -1.24 -27.06 -11.58
CA ARG A 184 -2.21 -26.95 -10.50
C ARG A 184 -1.76 -25.86 -9.53
N MET A 185 -2.66 -24.98 -9.14
CA MET A 185 -2.37 -24.00 -8.09
C MET A 185 -2.49 -24.67 -6.71
N CYS A 186 -1.38 -24.72 -5.98
CA CYS A 186 -1.32 -25.25 -4.63
C CYS A 186 -1.87 -24.27 -3.58
N GLU A 187 -2.10 -24.74 -2.36
CA GLU A 187 -2.55 -23.92 -1.22
C GLU A 187 -1.66 -22.71 -0.92
N ASP A 188 -0.39 -22.79 -1.30
CA ASP A 188 0.58 -21.74 -1.06
C ASP A 188 0.71 -20.72 -2.19
N ASN A 189 -0.13 -20.82 -3.23
CA ASN A 189 -0.04 -20.11 -4.53
C ASN A 189 1.21 -20.47 -5.34
N THR A 190 1.82 -21.64 -5.09
CA THR A 190 2.82 -22.17 -6.01
C THR A 190 2.16 -22.97 -7.13
N GLU A 191 2.77 -22.90 -8.31
CA GLU A 191 2.37 -23.69 -9.47
C GLU A 191 3.06 -25.06 -9.40
N GLU A 192 2.29 -26.13 -9.22
CA GLU A 192 2.78 -27.51 -9.32
C GLU A 192 2.46 -28.06 -10.71
N GLU A 193 3.50 -28.46 -11.47
CA GLU A 193 3.32 -29.05 -12.80
C GLU A 193 2.50 -30.35 -12.68
N CYS A 194 1.40 -30.43 -13.43
CA CYS A 194 0.45 -31.53 -13.39
C CYS A 194 0.22 -32.14 -14.78
N GLY A 195 -0.53 -33.24 -14.84
CA GLY A 195 -0.84 -33.92 -16.10
C GLY A 195 -1.96 -33.24 -16.87
N VAL A 196 -2.01 -33.45 -18.19
CA VAL A 196 -3.18 -33.06 -19.02
C VAL A 196 -4.48 -33.68 -18.49
N GLU A 197 -4.39 -34.87 -17.89
CA GLU A 197 -5.50 -35.58 -17.25
C GLU A 197 -6.17 -34.75 -16.14
N ASP A 198 -5.39 -33.99 -15.37
CA ASP A 198 -5.93 -33.13 -14.31
C ASP A 198 -6.69 -31.92 -14.88
N TRP A 199 -6.23 -31.39 -16.02
CA TRP A 199 -6.88 -30.30 -16.73
C TRP A 199 -8.16 -30.76 -17.44
N GLU A 200 -8.12 -31.91 -18.11
CA GLU A 200 -9.29 -32.53 -18.73
C GLU A 200 -10.37 -32.84 -17.69
N ARG A 201 -9.98 -33.37 -16.53
CA ARG A 201 -10.89 -33.63 -15.41
C ARG A 201 -11.61 -32.35 -14.95
N GLN A 202 -10.87 -31.24 -14.81
CA GLN A 202 -11.46 -29.95 -14.47
C GLN A 202 -12.42 -29.43 -15.56
N LEU A 203 -12.05 -29.54 -16.84
CA LEU A 203 -12.90 -29.11 -17.95
C LEU A 203 -14.21 -29.90 -18.04
N HIS A 204 -14.17 -31.19 -17.75
CA HIS A 204 -15.34 -32.06 -17.79
C HIS A 204 -16.22 -31.97 -16.54
N GLY A 205 -15.88 -31.11 -15.58
CA GLY A 205 -16.65 -30.93 -14.35
C GLY A 205 -16.64 -32.18 -13.45
N GLU A 206 -15.72 -33.10 -13.68
CA GLU A 206 -15.44 -34.20 -12.76
C GLU A 206 -14.69 -33.59 -11.58
N GLY A 207 -15.43 -33.02 -10.62
CA GLY A 207 -14.83 -32.46 -9.42
C GLY A 207 -13.82 -33.43 -8.82
N ILE A 208 -12.66 -32.91 -8.39
CA ILE A 208 -11.68 -33.68 -7.63
C ILE A 208 -12.34 -33.95 -6.28
N ASP A 209 -13.20 -34.96 -6.22
CA ASP A 209 -13.59 -35.58 -4.97
C ASP A 209 -12.29 -36.09 -4.36
N SER A 210 -11.88 -35.45 -3.26
CA SER A 210 -10.78 -35.91 -2.43
C SER A 210 -11.24 -37.22 -1.79
N ASP A 211 -11.08 -38.29 -2.55
CA ASP A 211 -11.44 -39.66 -2.21
C ASP A 211 -10.46 -40.19 -1.15
N GLU A 212 -10.67 -39.77 0.10
CA GLU A 212 -10.25 -40.54 1.27
C GLU A 212 -11.33 -41.58 1.59
N GLY A 213 -11.34 -42.66 0.80
CA GLY A 213 -11.63 -44.01 1.26
C GLY A 213 -13.09 -44.34 1.53
N SER A 214 -13.79 -44.79 0.49
CA SER A 214 -14.95 -45.67 0.65
C SER A 214 -14.99 -46.75 -0.43
N GLU A 215 -14.24 -47.83 -0.21
CA GLU A 215 -14.47 -49.10 -0.89
C GLU A 215 -15.81 -49.70 -0.38
N ASP A 216 -16.89 -49.60 -1.17
CA ASP A 216 -17.93 -50.63 -1.14
C ASP A 216 -18.66 -50.73 -2.48
N SER A 217 -18.90 -51.98 -2.84
CA SER A 217 -19.59 -52.58 -3.98
C SER A 217 -20.87 -51.85 -4.46
N GLY A 218 -21.34 -51.94 -5.70
CA GLY A 218 -21.18 -52.88 -6.81
C GLY A 218 -22.46 -52.79 -7.69
N GLU A 219 -22.52 -53.62 -8.74
CA GLU A 219 -23.68 -53.89 -9.62
C GLU A 219 -23.95 -52.93 -10.80
N ASP A 220 -23.35 -53.29 -11.94
CA ASP A 220 -24.00 -53.80 -13.15
C ASP A 220 -25.36 -53.19 -13.58
N GLY A 221 -25.33 -52.54 -14.75
CA GLY A 221 -26.51 -52.20 -15.53
C GLY A 221 -26.14 -51.89 -16.98
N GLU A 222 -26.02 -52.94 -17.79
CA GLU A 222 -25.98 -52.88 -19.25
C GLU A 222 -27.30 -52.31 -19.79
N ASP A 223 -27.24 -51.35 -20.73
CA ASP A 223 -28.32 -51.21 -21.71
C ASP A 223 -27.77 -50.69 -23.04
N GLU A 224 -27.70 -51.62 -24.00
CA GLU A 224 -27.54 -51.39 -25.42
C GLU A 224 -28.90 -50.97 -26.00
N ASN A 225 -29.01 -49.86 -26.75
CA ASN A 225 -29.69 -49.89 -28.05
C ASN A 225 -29.76 -48.56 -28.82
N MET A 226 -29.78 -48.77 -30.15
CA MET A 226 -30.60 -48.11 -31.18
C MET A 226 -30.01 -47.01 -32.08
N THR A 227 -29.67 -47.50 -33.29
CA THR A 227 -30.05 -47.04 -34.66
C THR A 227 -29.42 -45.75 -35.19
N GLU A 228 -28.54 -45.78 -36.19
CA GLU A 228 -28.71 -46.14 -37.63
C GLU A 228 -29.72 -45.28 -38.42
N ASP A 229 -29.13 -44.57 -39.41
CA ASP A 229 -29.60 -44.24 -40.76
C ASP A 229 -30.51 -43.02 -41.05
N GLY A 230 -30.07 -42.26 -42.07
CA GLY A 230 -30.80 -41.22 -42.80
C GLY A 230 -29.84 -40.17 -43.38
N GLU A 231 -29.07 -40.50 -44.42
CA GLU A 231 -29.35 -40.22 -45.85
C GLU A 231 -29.46 -38.72 -46.22
N ASP A 232 -28.39 -38.27 -46.89
CA ASP A 232 -28.28 -37.34 -48.02
C ASP A 232 -29.54 -36.56 -48.44
N ASN A 233 -29.44 -35.23 -48.41
CA ASN A 233 -29.99 -34.36 -49.45
C ASN A 233 -29.10 -33.12 -49.58
N ASP A 234 -28.34 -33.09 -50.67
CA ASP A 234 -27.86 -31.88 -51.32
C ASP A 234 -29.08 -31.10 -51.85
N ASP A 235 -29.24 -29.84 -51.48
CA ASP A 235 -29.92 -28.88 -52.34
C ASP A 235 -29.41 -27.47 -52.06
N ASP A 236 -28.78 -26.93 -53.10
CA ASP A 236 -28.35 -25.56 -53.28
C ASP A 236 -29.53 -24.59 -53.05
N ASN A 237 -29.35 -23.64 -52.13
CA ASN A 237 -30.06 -22.37 -52.17
C ASN A 237 -29.07 -21.25 -51.82
N GLU A 238 -28.50 -20.69 -52.88
CA GLU A 238 -28.08 -19.29 -52.92
C GLU A 238 -29.33 -18.43 -52.76
N ASP A 239 -29.54 -17.81 -51.60
CA ASP A 239 -30.39 -16.64 -51.50
C ASP A 239 -29.86 -15.71 -50.40
N ASP A 240 -29.73 -14.45 -50.80
CA ASP A 240 -29.40 -13.28 -50.00
C ASP A 240 -30.19 -13.26 -48.68
N GLU A 241 -29.51 -13.40 -47.55
CA GLU A 241 -29.93 -12.73 -46.32
C GLU A 241 -28.85 -11.73 -45.97
N GLU A 242 -29.24 -10.47 -46.13
CA GLU A 242 -28.60 -9.31 -45.53
C GLU A 242 -28.24 -9.68 -44.09
N ASP A 243 -26.95 -9.59 -43.73
CA ASP A 243 -26.48 -9.61 -42.35
C ASP A 243 -27.25 -8.49 -41.61
N GLU A 244 -28.46 -8.80 -41.15
CA GLU A 244 -29.06 -8.19 -39.99
C GLU A 244 -28.03 -8.47 -38.90
N ASP A 245 -27.19 -7.46 -38.64
CA ASP A 245 -26.48 -7.29 -37.39
C ASP A 245 -27.51 -7.63 -36.31
N SER A 246 -27.54 -8.89 -35.89
CA SER A 246 -28.11 -9.25 -34.61
C SER A 246 -27.19 -8.51 -33.67
N GLU A 247 -27.60 -7.30 -33.34
CA GLU A 247 -27.43 -6.71 -32.02
C GLU A 247 -27.91 -7.80 -31.06
N ASP A 248 -27.07 -8.84 -30.89
CA ASP A 248 -27.13 -9.76 -29.80
C ASP A 248 -27.29 -8.82 -28.62
N ASP A 249 -28.46 -8.91 -28.00
CA ASP A 249 -28.74 -8.30 -26.73
C ASP A 249 -27.62 -8.84 -25.81
N GLU A 250 -26.47 -8.16 -25.82
CA GLU A 250 -25.37 -8.32 -24.87
C GLU A 250 -26.04 -7.97 -23.55
N GLU A 251 -26.71 -8.98 -22.98
CA GLU A 251 -27.39 -8.93 -21.71
C GLU A 251 -26.46 -8.18 -20.77
N ASP A 252 -26.99 -7.21 -20.02
CA ASP A 252 -26.26 -6.28 -19.15
C ASP A 252 -25.33 -7.00 -18.15
N GLU A 253 -24.24 -7.60 -18.65
CA GLU A 253 -23.17 -8.27 -17.94
C GLU A 253 -22.45 -7.16 -17.20
N ASN A 254 -22.69 -7.13 -15.91
CA ASN A 254 -22.07 -6.18 -15.02
C ASN A 254 -20.82 -6.84 -14.48
N TYR A 255 -19.75 -6.04 -14.43
CA TYR A 255 -18.43 -6.48 -13.98
C TYR A 255 -18.45 -7.30 -12.68
N TRP A 256 -19.38 -7.01 -11.77
CA TRP A 256 -19.48 -7.69 -10.48
C TRP A 256 -20.19 -9.05 -10.53
N ASP A 257 -20.95 -9.35 -11.58
CA ASP A 257 -21.67 -10.62 -11.71
C ASP A 257 -20.71 -11.80 -12.03
N GLU A 258 -19.54 -11.51 -12.60
CA GLU A 258 -18.48 -12.49 -12.93
C GLU A 258 -17.33 -12.49 -11.92
N MET A 259 -17.50 -11.82 -10.77
CA MET A 259 -16.46 -11.78 -9.75
C MET A 259 -16.09 -13.20 -9.30
N ASP A 260 -14.79 -13.49 -9.38
CA ASP A 260 -14.15 -14.63 -8.72
C ASP A 260 -14.48 -14.65 -7.22
N ALA A 261 -15.41 -15.53 -6.83
CA ALA A 261 -15.97 -15.58 -5.49
C ALA A 261 -16.04 -17.01 -4.95
N ARG A 262 -16.03 -17.13 -3.62
CA ARG A 262 -16.21 -18.39 -2.88
C ARG A 262 -17.29 -18.22 -1.81
N PRO A 263 -17.84 -19.31 -1.24
CA PRO A 263 -18.82 -19.22 -0.16
C PRO A 263 -18.36 -18.28 0.95
N ALA A 264 -19.20 -17.30 1.29
CA ALA A 264 -18.86 -16.25 2.24
C ALA A 264 -18.33 -16.79 3.59
N PRO A 265 -18.92 -17.86 4.18
CA PRO A 265 -18.41 -18.41 5.42
C PRO A 265 -16.99 -18.97 5.32
N ASP A 266 -16.58 -19.47 4.16
CA ASP A 266 -15.27 -20.09 3.98
C ASP A 266 -14.19 -19.02 3.85
N VAL A 267 -14.41 -18.00 3.01
CA VAL A 267 -13.49 -16.87 2.85
C VAL A 267 -13.24 -16.15 4.17
N LEU A 268 -14.30 -15.82 4.91
CA LEU A 268 -14.17 -15.07 6.15
C LEU A 268 -13.50 -15.89 7.28
N ARG A 269 -13.76 -17.21 7.35
CA ARG A 269 -13.02 -18.12 8.25
C ARG A 269 -11.55 -18.23 7.85
N ASP A 270 -11.26 -18.28 6.55
CA ASP A 270 -9.91 -18.31 6.03
C ASP A 270 -9.13 -17.05 6.41
N ILE A 271 -9.74 -15.85 6.31
CA ILE A 271 -9.10 -14.60 6.76
C ILE A 271 -8.73 -14.67 8.24
N ALA A 272 -9.65 -15.10 9.10
CA ALA A 272 -9.35 -15.28 10.53
C ALA A 272 -8.26 -16.34 10.76
N ARG A 273 -8.26 -17.43 10.00
CA ARG A 273 -7.23 -18.47 10.02
C ARG A 273 -5.88 -17.93 9.57
N TRP A 274 -5.81 -17.11 8.52
CA TRP A 274 -4.59 -16.53 7.99
C TRP A 274 -3.88 -15.66 9.02
N TYR A 275 -4.62 -14.85 9.78
CA TYR A 275 -4.06 -14.08 10.89
C TYR A 275 -3.55 -14.97 12.04
N ARG A 276 -4.28 -16.03 12.40
CA ARG A 276 -3.84 -16.99 13.43
C ARG A 276 -2.57 -17.74 13.03
N GLN A 277 -2.46 -18.10 11.76
CA GLN A 277 -1.31 -18.82 11.20
C GLN A 277 -0.17 -17.90 10.75
N LEU A 278 -0.35 -16.57 10.87
CA LEU A 278 0.58 -15.56 10.33
C LEU A 278 0.88 -15.76 8.84
N ILE A 279 -0.10 -16.27 8.08
CA ILE A 279 -0.07 -16.21 6.61
C ILE A 279 -0.20 -14.76 6.17
N ARG A 280 -0.97 -13.97 6.93
CA ARG A 280 -1.04 -12.51 6.84
C ARG A 280 -0.77 -11.92 8.22
N VAL A 281 -0.10 -10.77 8.24
CA VAL A 281 -0.05 -9.88 9.40
C VAL A 281 -1.00 -8.71 9.14
N PRO A 282 -1.55 -8.09 10.19
CA PRO A 282 -2.40 -6.93 10.00
C PRO A 282 -1.61 -5.71 9.52
N GLY A 283 -2.31 -4.81 8.83
CA GLY A 283 -1.73 -3.62 8.20
C GLY A 283 -1.24 -3.88 6.77
N GLY A 284 -0.13 -3.25 6.40
CA GLY A 284 0.51 -3.40 5.08
C GLY A 284 -0.02 -2.46 3.99
N GLY A 285 -0.93 -1.55 4.33
CA GLY A 285 -1.24 -0.39 3.50
C GLY A 285 -0.38 0.82 3.87
N ASP A 286 -0.70 1.95 3.26
CA ASP A 286 0.09 3.18 3.39
C ASP A 286 -0.08 3.89 4.73
N HIS A 287 -1.12 3.53 5.48
CA HIS A 287 -1.37 4.10 6.81
C HIS A 287 -0.85 3.22 7.94
N SER A 288 -0.49 1.98 7.63
CA SER A 288 0.26 1.10 8.49
C SER A 288 1.73 1.49 8.41
N TYR A 289 2.17 2.34 9.34
CA TYR A 289 3.58 2.71 9.46
C TYR A 289 4.49 1.47 9.48
N GLY A 290 5.80 1.68 9.26
CA GLY A 290 6.81 0.61 9.18
C GLY A 290 6.85 -0.36 10.37
N GLU A 291 6.18 -0.06 11.49
CA GLU A 291 6.01 -0.96 12.62
C GLU A 291 5.16 -2.21 12.34
N TRP A 292 4.33 -2.19 11.29
CA TRP A 292 3.47 -3.32 10.90
C TRP A 292 4.00 -4.13 9.72
N LEU A 293 5.24 -3.87 9.27
CA LEU A 293 5.88 -4.66 8.22
C LEU A 293 5.95 -6.15 8.61
N GLU A 294 5.67 -7.04 7.66
CA GLU A 294 5.61 -8.48 7.90
C GLU A 294 6.96 -9.02 8.39
N GLU A 295 8.06 -8.53 7.82
CA GLU A 295 9.43 -8.90 8.16
C GLU A 295 9.78 -8.58 9.62
N ILE A 296 9.09 -7.59 10.20
CA ILE A 296 9.28 -7.16 11.59
C ILE A 296 8.29 -7.88 12.51
N THR A 297 7.00 -7.83 12.20
CA THR A 297 5.95 -8.26 13.13
C THR A 297 5.79 -9.76 13.22
N LYS A 298 5.94 -10.50 12.11
CA LYS A 298 5.74 -11.95 12.09
C LYS A 298 6.70 -12.70 13.02
N PRO A 299 8.03 -12.43 13.02
CA PRO A 299 8.93 -13.02 14.00
C PRO A 299 8.59 -12.65 15.45
N LEU A 300 8.11 -11.43 15.69
CA LEU A 300 7.73 -10.97 17.03
C LEU A 300 6.48 -11.68 17.54
N TYR A 301 5.45 -11.87 16.72
CA TYR A 301 4.28 -12.67 17.11
C TYR A 301 4.69 -14.07 17.58
N ILE A 302 5.56 -14.74 16.83
CA ILE A 302 6.09 -16.07 17.18
C ILE A 302 6.87 -15.99 18.50
N LYS A 303 7.76 -14.99 18.64
CA LYS A 303 8.56 -14.77 19.85
C LYS A 303 7.70 -14.62 21.11
N HIS A 304 6.55 -13.97 21.00
CA HIS A 304 5.66 -13.67 22.11
C HIS A 304 4.51 -14.69 22.28
N GLY A 305 4.53 -15.80 21.55
CA GLY A 305 3.63 -16.93 21.79
C GLY A 305 2.30 -16.90 21.03
N TRP A 306 2.18 -16.11 19.97
CA TRP A 306 1.01 -16.16 19.08
C TRP A 306 0.94 -17.51 18.32
N PRO A 307 -0.26 -18.10 18.09
CA PRO A 307 -1.61 -17.65 18.45
C PRO A 307 -2.13 -18.22 19.77
N SER A 308 -1.24 -18.73 20.63
CA SER A 308 -1.63 -19.39 21.87
C SER A 308 -2.38 -18.46 22.83
N ALA A 309 -3.02 -19.06 23.84
CA ALA A 309 -3.66 -18.30 24.91
C ALA A 309 -2.65 -17.52 25.78
N ASP A 310 -1.38 -17.92 25.74
CA ASP A 310 -0.29 -17.33 26.52
C ASP A 310 0.43 -16.19 25.77
N PHE A 311 -0.17 -15.67 24.67
CA PHE A 311 0.40 -14.57 23.90
C PHE A 311 0.61 -13.31 24.76
N ASP A 312 1.88 -12.91 24.93
CA ASP A 312 2.25 -11.69 25.66
C ASP A 312 2.20 -10.48 24.73
N GLY A 313 0.97 -9.98 24.53
CA GLY A 313 0.76 -8.82 23.67
C GLY A 313 1.41 -7.52 24.19
N ASP A 314 1.67 -7.41 25.49
CA ASP A 314 2.32 -6.22 26.06
C ASP A 314 3.82 -6.21 25.74
N ALA A 315 4.49 -7.35 25.91
CA ALA A 315 5.88 -7.50 25.50
C ALA A 315 6.03 -7.41 23.97
N PHE A 316 5.07 -7.94 23.20
CA PHE A 316 5.03 -7.78 21.74
C PHE A 316 5.05 -6.32 21.32
N LEU A 317 4.17 -5.47 21.89
CA LEU A 317 4.13 -4.05 21.54
C LEU A 317 5.43 -3.32 21.88
N VAL A 318 6.07 -3.68 23.00
CA VAL A 318 7.38 -3.12 23.39
C VAL A 318 8.46 -3.49 22.36
N ASP A 319 8.55 -4.76 21.99
CA ASP A 319 9.57 -5.22 21.04
C ASP A 319 9.27 -4.75 19.60
N GLN A 320 7.99 -4.57 19.24
CA GLN A 320 7.58 -3.96 17.97
C GLN A 320 8.05 -2.50 17.89
N ALA A 321 7.80 -1.71 18.94
CA ALA A 321 8.26 -0.32 18.99
C ALA A 321 9.79 -0.21 18.88
N ARG A 322 10.52 -1.11 19.55
CA ARG A 322 11.99 -1.21 19.42
C ARG A 322 12.43 -1.60 18.01
N ALA A 323 11.78 -2.59 17.40
CA ALA A 323 12.13 -3.04 16.06
C ALA A 323 11.84 -1.96 15.01
N SER A 324 10.73 -1.24 15.12
CA SER A 324 10.41 -0.08 14.29
C SER A 324 11.47 1.02 14.43
N ALA A 325 11.83 1.39 15.67
CA ALA A 325 12.89 2.36 15.93
C ALA A 325 14.24 1.92 15.34
N MET A 326 14.56 0.63 15.44
CA MET A 326 15.76 0.06 14.84
C MET A 326 15.74 0.11 13.31
N GLU A 327 14.57 -0.05 12.67
CA GLU A 327 14.46 0.07 11.22
C GLU A 327 14.74 1.49 10.75
N CYS A 328 14.17 2.50 11.41
CA CYS A 328 14.51 3.91 11.14
C CYS A 328 16.02 4.17 11.31
N VAL A 329 16.64 3.56 12.32
CA VAL A 329 18.08 3.66 12.55
C VAL A 329 18.88 3.02 11.41
N LYS A 330 18.48 1.84 10.92
CA LYS A 330 19.15 1.21 9.77
C LYS A 330 19.06 2.09 8.52
N ASP A 331 17.90 2.68 8.27
CA ASP A 331 17.71 3.62 7.16
C ASP A 331 18.63 4.84 7.28
N ASP A 332 18.75 5.41 8.49
CA ASP A 332 19.66 6.51 8.76
C ASP A 332 21.14 6.11 8.53
N PHE A 333 21.53 4.88 8.89
CA PHE A 333 22.88 4.37 8.61
C PHE A 333 23.10 4.02 7.13
N ALA A 334 22.05 3.63 6.40
CA ALA A 334 22.10 3.32 4.98
C ALA A 334 22.08 4.58 4.10
N ARG A 335 21.49 5.69 4.59
CA ARG A 335 21.32 6.94 3.85
C ARG A 335 22.61 7.50 3.25
N PRO A 336 23.77 7.55 3.95
CA PRO A 336 25.02 8.01 3.34
C PRO A 336 25.46 7.16 2.14
N ALA A 337 25.29 5.83 2.22
CA ALA A 337 25.63 4.94 1.10
C ALA A 337 24.64 5.11 -0.06
N GLN A 338 23.36 5.29 0.24
CA GLN A 338 22.35 5.60 -0.77
C GLN A 338 22.62 6.95 -1.44
N GLU A 339 22.98 7.99 -0.69
CA GLU A 339 23.35 9.30 -1.22
C GLU A 339 24.54 9.20 -2.17
N VAL A 340 25.58 8.43 -1.81
CA VAL A 340 26.70 8.15 -2.71
C VAL A 340 26.22 7.49 -4.01
N ARG A 341 25.39 6.43 -3.94
CA ARG A 341 24.85 5.76 -5.14
C ARG A 341 24.01 6.69 -6.01
N THR A 342 23.17 7.52 -5.38
CA THR A 342 22.36 8.52 -6.08
C THR A 342 23.22 9.56 -6.79
N LEU A 343 24.26 10.07 -6.13
CA LEU A 343 25.21 11.02 -6.72
C LEU A 343 26.06 10.37 -7.83
N GLU A 344 26.48 9.11 -7.68
CA GLU A 344 27.13 8.33 -8.74
C GLU A 344 26.23 8.24 -9.98
N TYR A 345 24.98 7.85 -9.79
CA TYR A 345 24.00 7.78 -10.87
C TYR A 345 23.83 9.12 -11.59
N TYR A 346 23.75 10.24 -10.87
CA TYR A 346 23.65 11.57 -11.49
C TYR A 346 24.92 11.95 -12.26
N VAL A 347 26.10 11.72 -11.68
CA VAL A 347 27.38 12.03 -12.34
C VAL A 347 27.56 11.17 -13.59
N GLU A 348 27.31 9.86 -13.52
CA GLU A 348 27.43 8.95 -14.66
C GLU A 348 26.40 9.27 -15.74
N GLY A 349 25.14 9.51 -15.34
CA GLY A 349 24.07 9.88 -16.26
C GLY A 349 24.35 11.20 -16.99
N ASP A 350 24.94 12.18 -16.30
CA ASP A 350 25.35 13.45 -16.92
C ASP A 350 26.55 13.25 -17.86
N GLU A 351 27.56 12.47 -17.45
CA GLU A 351 28.72 12.16 -18.29
C GLU A 351 28.34 11.42 -19.59
N GLN A 352 27.34 10.55 -19.55
CA GLN A 352 26.83 9.85 -20.73
C GLN A 352 26.05 10.78 -21.68
N LYS A 353 25.29 11.74 -21.14
CA LYS A 353 24.49 12.69 -21.92
C LYS A 353 25.30 13.86 -22.48
N GLU A 354 26.43 14.17 -21.84
CA GLU A 354 27.25 15.35 -22.14
C GLU A 354 27.71 15.44 -23.61
N PRO A 355 28.13 14.37 -24.30
CA PRO A 355 28.51 14.45 -25.72
C PRO A 355 27.37 14.96 -26.62
N LYS A 356 26.15 14.45 -26.41
CA LYS A 356 24.97 14.86 -27.18
C LYS A 356 24.56 16.29 -26.83
N ALA A 357 24.54 16.63 -25.54
CA ALA A 357 24.23 17.97 -25.08
C ALA A 357 25.23 19.01 -25.63
N LYS A 358 26.52 18.65 -25.70
CA LYS A 358 27.57 19.49 -26.29
C LYS A 358 27.38 19.69 -27.80
N GLU A 359 26.99 18.65 -28.54
CA GLU A 359 26.65 18.78 -29.96
C GLU A 359 25.45 19.72 -30.18
N GLU A 360 24.41 19.59 -29.36
CA GLU A 360 23.23 20.47 -29.41
C GLU A 360 23.59 21.92 -29.07
N ARG A 361 24.39 22.15 -28.02
CA ARG A 361 24.91 23.49 -27.67
C ARG A 361 25.75 24.07 -28.81
N GLN A 362 26.61 23.27 -29.44
CA GLN A 362 27.39 23.72 -30.60
C GLN A 362 26.50 24.11 -31.78
N LYS A 363 25.43 23.36 -32.05
CA LYS A 363 24.43 23.71 -33.08
C LYS A 363 23.74 25.04 -32.76
N LYS A 364 23.27 25.22 -31.51
CA LYS A 364 22.67 26.49 -31.05
C LYS A 364 23.66 27.66 -31.23
N LEU A 365 24.92 27.46 -30.86
CA LEU A 365 25.97 28.47 -30.97
C LEU A 365 26.21 28.86 -32.44
N THR A 366 26.25 27.91 -33.37
CA THR A 366 26.39 28.21 -34.81
C THR A 366 25.15 28.90 -35.41
N ALA A 367 23.98 28.72 -34.81
CA ALA A 367 22.73 29.31 -35.26
C ALA A 367 22.44 30.68 -34.64
N ALA A 368 23.19 31.07 -33.60
CA ALA A 368 23.02 32.34 -32.89
C ALA A 368 23.26 33.53 -33.84
N LYS A 369 22.31 34.48 -33.85
CA LYS A 369 22.30 35.62 -34.77
C LYS A 369 22.85 36.90 -34.15
N ASN A 370 23.01 36.92 -32.83
CA ASN A 370 23.43 38.07 -32.06
C ASN A 370 24.17 37.65 -30.79
N VAL A 371 24.84 38.62 -30.16
CA VAL A 371 25.64 38.42 -28.95
C VAL A 371 24.80 37.90 -27.78
N ASP A 372 23.51 38.23 -27.71
CA ASP A 372 22.65 37.78 -26.61
C ASP A 372 22.31 36.29 -26.71
N GLU A 373 21.96 35.82 -27.91
CA GLU A 373 21.73 34.39 -28.20
C GLU A 373 22.99 33.56 -27.98
N GLU A 374 24.15 34.06 -28.41
CA GLU A 374 25.45 33.39 -28.22
C GLU A 374 25.76 33.21 -26.72
N TRP A 375 25.65 34.28 -25.95
CA TRP A 375 25.94 34.24 -24.51
C TRP A 375 24.89 33.50 -23.69
N ALA A 376 23.65 33.38 -24.19
CA ALA A 376 22.64 32.55 -23.56
C ALA A 376 23.02 31.06 -23.65
N VAL A 377 23.60 30.64 -24.78
CA VAL A 377 24.12 29.27 -24.93
C VAL A 377 25.35 29.06 -24.04
N HIS A 378 26.25 30.03 -23.92
CA HIS A 378 27.38 29.93 -22.99
C HIS A 378 26.95 29.88 -21.52
N TRP A 379 25.86 30.56 -21.16
CA TRP A 379 25.27 30.44 -19.83
C TRP A 379 24.71 29.03 -19.57
N GLU A 380 24.01 28.45 -20.55
CA GLU A 380 23.55 27.05 -20.46
C GLU A 380 24.73 26.09 -20.26
N GLU A 381 25.79 26.24 -21.06
CA GLU A 381 27.02 25.44 -20.96
C GLU A 381 27.67 25.57 -19.58
N TRP A 382 27.92 26.81 -19.13
CA TRP A 382 28.55 27.08 -17.85
C TRP A 382 27.74 26.57 -16.66
N ARG A 383 26.40 26.68 -16.71
CA ARG A 383 25.53 26.15 -15.65
C ARG A 383 25.60 24.64 -15.55
N GLU A 384 25.62 23.94 -16.68
CA GLU A 384 25.74 22.48 -16.67
C GLU A 384 27.12 22.04 -16.17
N GLU A 385 28.21 22.71 -16.58
CA GLU A 385 29.55 22.45 -16.06
C GLU A 385 29.65 22.67 -14.55
N LEU A 386 29.06 23.77 -14.05
CA LEU A 386 28.97 24.06 -12.62
C LEU A 386 28.16 22.99 -11.88
N ARG A 387 27.00 22.57 -12.42
CA ARG A 387 26.16 21.51 -11.83
C ARG A 387 26.92 20.18 -11.71
N ILE A 388 27.57 19.73 -12.79
CA ILE A 388 28.35 18.50 -12.82
C ILE A 388 29.53 18.58 -11.84
N ARG A 389 30.25 19.72 -11.79
CA ARG A 389 31.32 19.95 -10.82
C ARG A 389 30.80 19.88 -9.39
N ASN A 390 29.67 20.50 -9.09
CA ASN A 390 29.04 20.47 -7.77
C ASN A 390 28.65 19.04 -7.38
N PHE A 391 28.06 18.25 -8.29
CA PHE A 391 27.76 16.84 -8.01
C PHE A 391 29.02 16.00 -7.77
N ARG A 392 30.10 16.21 -8.54
CA ARG A 392 31.38 15.52 -8.30
C ARG A 392 32.01 15.90 -6.96
N GLU A 393 31.93 17.17 -6.56
CA GLU A 393 32.41 17.61 -5.25
C GLU A 393 31.58 17.02 -4.10
N GLN A 394 30.25 17.03 -4.24
CA GLN A 394 29.33 16.38 -3.28
C GLN A 394 29.60 14.89 -3.19
N LEU A 395 29.76 14.19 -4.33
CA LEU A 395 30.08 12.77 -4.37
C LEU A 395 31.40 12.48 -3.66
N ARG A 396 32.43 13.30 -3.89
CA ARG A 396 33.72 13.15 -3.20
C ARG A 396 33.58 13.36 -1.69
N ALA A 397 32.81 14.37 -1.28
CA ALA A 397 32.56 14.65 0.14
C ALA A 397 31.76 13.52 0.80
N ALA A 398 30.69 13.03 0.15
CA ALA A 398 29.86 11.93 0.62
C ALA A 398 30.67 10.63 0.76
N LYS A 399 31.50 10.31 -0.24
CA LYS A 399 32.44 9.15 -0.17
C LYS A 399 33.44 9.26 0.97
N LEU A 400 33.92 10.46 1.28
CA LEU A 400 34.83 10.69 2.41
C LEU A 400 34.12 10.62 3.76
N ALA A 401 32.84 11.01 3.80
CA ALA A 401 32.00 10.97 5.00
C ALA A 401 31.41 9.58 5.29
N LEU A 402 31.45 8.66 4.32
CA LEU A 402 30.94 7.31 4.49
C LEU A 402 31.66 6.62 5.65
N PRO A 403 30.95 6.11 6.67
CA PRO A 403 31.57 5.42 7.79
C PRO A 403 32.34 4.19 7.30
N ALA A 404 33.50 3.94 7.92
CA ALA A 404 34.31 2.78 7.60
C ALA A 404 33.71 1.53 8.25
N GLY A 405 32.90 0.80 7.49
CA GLY A 405 32.31 -0.48 7.88
C GLY A 405 30.91 -0.37 8.49
N ASP A 406 30.36 -1.53 8.85
CA ASP A 406 29.03 -1.63 9.45
C ASP A 406 29.00 -1.00 10.84
N PRO A 407 27.86 -0.41 11.26
CA PRO A 407 27.73 0.13 12.60
C PRO A 407 27.92 -0.97 13.64
N THR A 408 28.68 -0.67 14.70
CA THR A 408 28.87 -1.63 15.79
C THR A 408 27.55 -1.85 16.54
N PRO A 409 27.35 -2.99 17.21
CA PRO A 409 26.14 -3.24 18.01
C PRO A 409 25.87 -2.13 19.04
N GLU A 410 26.92 -1.53 19.60
CA GLU A 410 26.82 -0.41 20.54
C GLU A 410 26.32 0.88 19.86
N ALA A 411 26.81 1.16 18.65
CA ALA A 411 26.34 2.32 17.88
C ALA A 411 24.86 2.18 17.52
N LEU A 412 24.43 0.97 17.15
CA LEU A 412 23.02 0.65 16.87
C LEU A 412 22.15 0.82 18.12
N ALA A 413 22.55 0.27 19.27
CA ALA A 413 21.78 0.39 20.51
C ALA A 413 21.61 1.85 20.98
N ILE A 414 22.66 2.67 20.85
CA ILE A 414 22.58 4.10 21.17
C ILE A 414 21.68 4.84 20.18
N ALA A 415 21.72 4.49 18.90
CA ALA A 415 20.87 5.10 17.89
C ALA A 415 19.39 4.70 18.07
N GLU A 416 19.11 3.42 18.41
CA GLU A 416 17.78 2.93 18.76
C GLU A 416 17.20 3.71 19.94
N LEU A 417 17.98 3.88 21.02
CA LEU A 417 17.57 4.65 22.19
C LEU A 417 17.21 6.09 21.84
N ARG A 418 17.96 6.71 20.92
CA ARG A 418 17.68 8.08 20.45
C ARG A 418 16.41 8.16 19.62
N GLN A 419 16.19 7.18 18.75
CA GLN A 419 14.96 7.12 17.99
C GLN A 419 13.77 6.99 18.94
N LEU A 420 13.84 6.07 19.92
CA LEU A 420 12.79 5.91 20.94
C LEU A 420 12.59 7.17 21.79
N GLU A 421 13.65 7.91 22.15
CA GLU A 421 13.54 9.20 22.83
C GLU A 421 12.75 10.21 21.99
N SER A 422 13.01 10.26 20.68
CA SER A 422 12.28 11.11 19.73
C SER A 422 10.81 10.68 19.61
N GLU A 423 10.53 9.38 19.51
CA GLU A 423 9.17 8.84 19.44
C GLU A 423 8.37 9.18 20.71
N VAL A 424 8.96 9.00 21.91
CA VAL A 424 8.34 9.38 23.18
C VAL A 424 8.00 10.88 23.20
N ALA A 425 8.91 11.72 22.71
CA ALA A 425 8.67 13.17 22.65
C ALA A 425 7.58 13.55 21.63
N TYR A 426 7.52 12.87 20.48
CA TYR A 426 6.52 13.12 19.45
C TYR A 426 5.11 12.69 19.89
N HIS A 427 5.01 11.57 20.60
CA HIS A 427 3.75 10.97 21.03
C HIS A 427 3.32 11.34 22.46
N GLN A 428 3.79 12.48 23.01
CA GLN A 428 3.44 12.90 24.38
C GLN A 428 1.94 13.06 24.63
N GLU A 429 1.17 13.41 23.60
CA GLU A 429 -0.29 13.59 23.68
C GLU A 429 -1.06 12.30 23.35
N ASP A 430 -0.39 11.28 22.82
CA ASP A 430 -0.98 9.98 22.51
C ASP A 430 -0.95 9.07 23.76
N ALA A 431 -2.00 9.19 24.57
CA ALA A 431 -2.14 8.45 25.82
C ALA A 431 -2.12 6.92 25.66
N ARG A 432 -2.29 6.38 24.45
CA ARG A 432 -2.28 4.93 24.20
C ARG A 432 -0.90 4.42 23.82
N ARG A 433 -0.23 5.14 22.94
CA ARG A 433 1.08 4.76 22.43
C ARG A 433 2.20 5.09 23.42
N LEU A 434 2.08 6.20 24.15
CA LEU A 434 3.12 6.68 25.06
C LEU A 434 3.57 5.62 26.10
N PRO A 435 2.68 4.89 26.81
CA PRO A 435 3.12 3.86 27.76
C PRO A 435 3.88 2.69 27.14
N VAL A 436 3.65 2.38 25.85
CA VAL A 436 4.43 1.36 25.12
C VAL A 436 5.81 1.91 24.81
N LEU A 437 5.89 3.14 24.29
CA LEU A 437 7.14 3.81 23.94
C LEU A 437 8.04 4.03 25.17
N GLU A 438 7.48 4.42 26.31
CA GLU A 438 8.23 4.57 27.56
C GLU A 438 8.82 3.25 28.04
N ARG A 439 8.07 2.14 27.92
CA ARG A 439 8.56 0.79 28.25
C ARG A 439 9.66 0.34 27.28
N ALA A 440 9.49 0.59 25.98
CA ALA A 440 10.51 0.33 24.95
C ALA A 440 11.78 1.13 25.20
N TYR A 441 11.66 2.43 25.48
CA TYR A 441 12.76 3.30 25.86
C TYR A 441 13.49 2.79 27.10
N ALA A 442 12.77 2.43 28.16
CA ALA A 442 13.37 1.91 29.39
C ALA A 442 14.12 0.58 29.16
N ALA A 443 13.55 -0.32 28.35
CA ALA A 443 14.20 -1.58 27.99
C ALA A 443 15.48 -1.34 27.17
N CYS A 444 15.43 -0.46 26.17
CA CYS A 444 16.59 -0.09 25.35
C CYS A 444 17.66 0.62 26.19
N LEU A 445 17.27 1.49 27.12
CA LEU A 445 18.18 2.17 28.05
C LEU A 445 18.94 1.15 28.91
N ALA A 446 18.25 0.15 29.45
CA ALA A 446 18.89 -0.92 30.23
C ALA A 446 19.91 -1.71 29.39
N ASP A 447 19.61 -1.98 28.11
CA ASP A 447 20.55 -2.62 27.19
C ASP A 447 21.78 -1.74 26.93
N VAL A 448 21.58 -0.44 26.67
CA VAL A 448 22.67 0.52 26.49
C VAL A 448 23.54 0.62 27.74
N GLU A 449 22.95 0.67 28.94
CA GLU A 449 23.70 0.71 30.20
C GLU A 449 24.50 -0.57 30.46
N ARG A 450 23.96 -1.74 30.07
CA ARG A 450 24.66 -3.02 30.14
C ARG A 450 25.83 -3.09 29.17
N LEU A 451 25.66 -2.58 27.94
CA LEU A 451 26.70 -2.54 26.92
C LEU A 451 27.73 -1.43 27.16
N TYR A 452 27.36 -0.34 27.85
CA TYR A 452 28.19 0.84 28.07
C TYR A 452 28.13 1.36 29.53
N PRO A 453 28.65 0.60 30.52
CA PRO A 453 28.51 0.91 31.95
C PRO A 453 29.34 2.12 32.44
N SER A 454 30.16 2.76 31.60
CA SER A 454 31.13 3.76 32.05
C SER A 454 31.38 4.89 31.05
N SER A 455 31.22 6.13 31.53
CA SER A 455 31.91 7.36 31.10
C SER A 455 31.71 7.83 29.66
N ASP A 456 30.73 8.71 29.43
CA ASP A 456 30.93 10.15 29.20
C ASP A 456 29.57 10.77 28.79
N ARG A 457 28.60 10.79 29.72
CA ARG A 457 27.21 11.27 29.47
C ARG A 457 27.12 12.80 29.30
N GLY A 458 28.23 13.47 28.96
CA GLY A 458 28.41 14.93 29.11
C GLY A 458 27.75 15.79 28.03
N VAL A 459 27.22 15.22 26.95
CA VAL A 459 26.57 15.96 25.88
C VAL A 459 25.20 15.33 25.66
N SER A 460 24.13 16.09 25.92
CA SER A 460 22.77 15.59 25.67
C SER A 460 22.64 15.24 24.18
N ASN A 461 21.91 14.18 23.85
CA ASN A 461 21.73 13.76 22.46
C ASN A 461 21.12 14.88 21.60
N HIS A 462 20.23 15.70 22.20
CA HIS A 462 19.68 16.90 21.57
C HIS A 462 20.76 17.92 21.19
N GLU A 463 21.77 18.10 22.04
CA GLU A 463 22.90 18.99 21.75
C GLU A 463 23.69 18.50 20.52
N ARG A 464 23.93 17.19 20.41
CA ARG A 464 24.63 16.63 19.25
C ARG A 464 23.83 16.82 17.97
N PHE A 465 22.53 16.52 17.97
CA PHE A 465 21.66 16.71 16.81
C PHE A 465 21.65 18.16 16.33
N LEU A 466 21.43 19.12 17.25
CA LEU A 466 21.41 20.54 16.90
C LEU A 466 22.76 21.00 16.35
N ARG A 467 23.87 20.45 16.86
CA ARG A 467 25.22 20.73 16.38
C ARG A 467 25.45 20.19 14.97
N ASP A 468 25.07 18.95 14.71
CA ASP A 468 25.21 18.30 13.40
C ASP A 468 24.34 19.03 12.36
N ARG A 469 23.09 19.36 12.71
CA ARG A 469 22.19 20.15 11.85
C ARG A 469 22.72 21.56 11.58
N ALA A 470 23.26 22.25 12.60
CA ALA A 470 23.89 23.55 12.40
C ALA A 470 25.14 23.47 11.50
N GLY A 471 25.93 22.40 11.64
CA GLY A 471 27.06 22.09 10.77
C GLY A 471 26.64 21.90 9.32
N PHE A 472 25.60 21.09 9.09
CA PHE A 472 25.02 20.87 7.76
C PHE A 472 24.55 22.16 7.09
N GLN A 473 23.80 23.01 7.81
CA GLN A 473 23.36 24.30 7.28
C GLN A 473 24.54 25.24 6.97
N THR A 474 25.60 25.20 7.78
CA THR A 474 26.82 25.97 7.52
C THR A 474 27.47 25.57 6.20
N THR A 475 27.55 24.26 5.92
CA THR A 475 28.07 23.75 4.64
C THR A 475 27.24 24.23 3.44
N ARG A 476 25.90 24.20 3.55
CA ARG A 476 25.00 24.69 2.49
C ARG A 476 25.16 26.18 2.23
N ILE A 477 25.21 27.01 3.29
CA ILE A 477 25.44 28.46 3.19
C ILE A 477 26.75 28.74 2.45
N ASN A 478 27.85 28.13 2.90
CA ASN A 478 29.17 28.34 2.29
C ASN A 478 29.20 27.89 0.82
N SER A 479 28.49 26.82 0.47
CA SER A 479 28.37 26.35 -0.92
C SER A 479 27.58 27.33 -1.78
N GLY A 480 26.44 27.82 -1.30
CA GLY A 480 25.61 28.79 -2.01
C GLY A 480 26.31 30.14 -2.19
N GLU A 481 27.05 30.61 -1.18
CA GLU A 481 27.85 31.83 -1.28
C GLU A 481 28.95 31.71 -2.33
N ARG A 482 29.67 30.57 -2.34
CA ARG A 482 30.68 30.28 -3.38
C ARG A 482 30.05 30.27 -4.78
N GLU A 483 28.92 29.60 -4.94
CA GLU A 483 28.21 29.56 -6.23
C GLU A 483 27.80 30.97 -6.67
N ALA A 484 27.26 31.78 -5.76
CA ALA A 484 26.89 33.16 -6.06
C ALA A 484 28.10 34.01 -6.48
N ASP A 485 29.25 33.84 -5.85
CA ASP A 485 30.48 34.53 -6.23
C ASP A 485 31.01 34.09 -7.60
N GLU A 486 30.92 32.81 -7.93
CA GLU A 486 31.27 32.30 -9.25
C GLU A 486 30.33 32.84 -10.34
N ILE A 487 29.01 32.92 -10.10
CA ILE A 487 28.06 33.55 -11.03
C ILE A 487 28.42 35.03 -11.22
N ARG A 488 28.69 35.77 -10.15
CA ARG A 488 29.06 37.20 -10.24
C ARG A 488 30.35 37.39 -11.04
N ALA A 489 31.35 36.55 -10.80
CA ALA A 489 32.62 36.58 -11.54
C ALA A 489 32.40 36.26 -13.03
N TRP A 490 31.53 35.29 -13.35
CA TRP A 490 31.18 34.94 -14.71
C TRP A 490 30.43 36.09 -15.41
N VAL A 491 29.42 36.68 -14.76
CA VAL A 491 28.64 37.83 -15.27
C VAL A 491 29.51 39.05 -15.58
N ALA A 492 30.59 39.26 -14.82
CA ALA A 492 31.53 40.36 -15.08
C ALA A 492 32.22 40.26 -16.46
N GLY A 493 32.31 39.06 -17.04
CA GLY A 493 32.85 38.81 -18.38
C GLY A 493 31.82 38.90 -19.52
N VAL A 494 30.53 38.98 -19.20
CA VAL A 494 29.44 38.98 -20.19
C VAL A 494 29.35 40.35 -20.88
N PRO A 495 29.28 40.46 -22.22
CA PRO A 495 29.12 41.73 -22.92
C PRO A 495 27.84 42.49 -22.51
N GLU A 496 27.84 43.82 -22.64
CA GLU A 496 26.65 44.65 -22.36
C GLU A 496 25.45 44.30 -23.27
N GLY A 497 25.73 43.83 -24.50
CA GLY A 497 24.69 43.41 -25.45
C GLY A 497 23.96 42.13 -25.09
N ALA A 498 24.48 41.32 -24.16
CA ALA A 498 23.89 40.04 -23.75
C ALA A 498 22.90 40.20 -22.57
N THR A 499 21.82 40.94 -22.83
CA THR A 499 20.82 41.32 -21.82
C THR A 499 20.02 40.14 -21.25
N THR A 500 19.65 39.15 -22.06
CA THR A 500 18.93 37.95 -21.60
C THR A 500 19.80 37.13 -20.67
N THR A 501 21.06 36.94 -21.04
CA THR A 501 22.04 36.21 -20.24
C THR A 501 22.23 36.81 -18.84
N ARG A 502 22.42 38.14 -18.79
CA ARG A 502 22.53 38.88 -17.52
C ARG A 502 21.27 38.71 -16.66
N LYS A 503 20.08 38.80 -17.26
CA LYS A 503 18.81 38.60 -16.56
C LYS A 503 18.67 37.17 -16.01
N LEU A 504 19.09 36.15 -16.75
CA LEU A 504 19.08 34.77 -16.28
C LEU A 504 20.02 34.57 -15.08
N ALA A 505 21.22 35.15 -15.13
CA ALA A 505 22.18 35.08 -14.03
C ALA A 505 21.70 35.84 -12.79
N GLU A 506 21.12 37.03 -12.95
CA GLU A 506 20.49 37.79 -11.87
C GLU A 506 19.34 37.02 -11.21
N GLY A 507 18.50 36.36 -12.02
CA GLY A 507 17.43 35.49 -11.53
C GLY A 507 17.98 34.35 -10.67
N LYS A 508 19.06 33.69 -11.10
CA LYS A 508 19.71 32.63 -10.32
C LYS A 508 20.34 33.14 -9.03
N LEU A 509 20.98 34.32 -9.06
CA LEU A 509 21.53 34.96 -7.86
C LEU A 509 20.44 35.29 -6.83
N ALA A 510 19.27 35.73 -7.29
CA ALA A 510 18.14 36.01 -6.40
C ALA A 510 17.59 34.73 -5.76
N GLU A 511 17.52 33.63 -6.50
CA GLU A 511 17.16 32.31 -5.97
C GLU A 511 18.15 31.85 -4.90
N LEU A 512 19.45 31.88 -5.18
CA LEU A 512 20.49 31.51 -4.21
C LEU A 512 20.45 32.38 -2.95
N ALA A 513 20.22 33.69 -3.09
CA ALA A 513 20.11 34.59 -1.94
C ALA A 513 18.93 34.21 -1.03
N LYS A 514 17.79 33.81 -1.62
CA LYS A 514 16.62 33.32 -0.87
C LYS A 514 16.95 32.02 -0.12
N ASP A 515 17.62 31.09 -0.78
CA ASP A 515 18.01 29.80 -0.20
C ASP A 515 19.01 29.98 0.96
N ILE A 516 20.07 30.77 0.75
CA ILE A 516 21.06 31.10 1.78
C ILE A 516 20.40 31.75 3.00
N SER A 517 19.43 32.66 2.78
CA SER A 517 18.67 33.27 3.87
C SER A 517 17.88 32.23 4.67
N SER A 518 17.20 31.30 3.99
CA SER A 518 16.46 30.21 4.63
C SER A 518 17.36 29.29 5.45
N TRP A 519 18.50 28.87 4.89
CA TRP A 519 19.47 28.03 5.59
C TRP A 519 20.10 28.75 6.80
N SER A 520 20.35 30.05 6.67
CA SER A 520 20.86 30.89 7.75
C SER A 520 19.88 31.01 8.91
N GLU A 521 18.58 31.10 8.62
CA GLU A 521 17.53 31.06 9.64
C GLU A 521 17.46 29.71 10.34
N ALA A 522 17.43 28.60 9.58
CA ALA A 522 17.45 27.25 10.15
C ALA A 522 18.68 27.02 11.05
N ARG A 523 19.86 27.49 10.62
CA ARG A 523 21.09 27.44 11.42
C ARG A 523 20.96 28.25 12.72
N ARG A 524 20.41 29.47 12.66
CA ARG A 524 20.18 30.31 13.85
C ARG A 524 19.26 29.62 14.85
N HIS A 525 18.19 28.98 14.40
CA HIS A 525 17.31 28.18 15.26
C HIS A 525 18.05 27.05 15.96
N CYS A 526 18.91 26.32 15.25
CA CYS A 526 19.70 25.23 15.84
C CYS A 526 20.66 25.76 16.91
N LEU A 527 21.36 26.86 16.63
CA LEU A 527 22.29 27.48 17.58
C LEU A 527 21.58 28.05 18.82
N ALA A 528 20.40 28.63 18.66
CA ALA A 528 19.59 29.09 19.79
C ALA A 528 19.15 27.93 20.68
N GLY A 529 18.77 26.79 20.10
CA GLY A 529 18.49 25.56 20.85
C GLY A 529 19.70 25.08 21.65
N LEU A 530 20.91 25.13 21.07
CA LEU A 530 22.16 24.79 21.77
C LEU A 530 22.47 25.72 22.94
N GLU A 531 22.14 27.00 22.82
CA GLU A 531 22.35 27.98 23.88
C GLU A 531 21.34 27.77 25.03
N ASN A 532 20.09 27.46 24.71
CA ASN A 532 19.06 27.14 25.69
C ASN A 532 19.40 25.87 26.50
N LEU A 533 20.05 24.88 25.89
CA LEU A 533 20.51 23.67 26.60
C LEU A 533 21.62 23.93 27.62
N LYS A 534 22.31 25.07 27.54
CA LYS A 534 23.39 25.44 28.47
C LYS A 534 22.91 26.25 29.67
N GLN A 535 21.69 26.77 29.61
CA GLN A 535 21.04 27.53 30.68
C GLN A 535 20.26 26.58 31.59
#